data_AF-A0A1V4WX25-F1
#
_entry.id   AF-A0A1V4WX25-F1
#
_cell.length_a   1.000
_cell.length_b   1.000
_cell.length_c   1.000
_cell.angle_alpha   90.00
_cell.angle_beta   90.00
_cell.angle_gamma   90.00
#
_symmetry.space_group_name_H-M   'P 1'
#
loop_
_entity.id
_entity.type
_entity.pdbx_description
1 polymer ?
#
loop_
_entity_poly.entity_id
_entity_poly.type
_entity_poly.pdbx_seq_one_letter_code
_entity_poly.pdbx_strand_id
1 'polypeptide(L)'
;MELFVVMDRSILGRGVFAVFSSIEKARSFSIDMYRNTSFQSEVKTCTVIGDPNPSDRVYAAHFYDDFYDTHVFDGIYSESNLAYDAVGRKGLIIRFVIDSPEDREIVG
;
A
#
# COMPACT_ATOMS: atom_id res chain seq x y z
N MET A 1 -12.88 1.41 -7.57
CA MET A 1 -12.74 2.53 -6.62
C MET A 1 -11.35 3.16 -6.72
N GLU A 2 -11.23 4.47 -6.52
CA GLU A 2 -9.94 5.16 -6.37
C GLU A 2 -9.58 5.28 -4.88
N LEU A 3 -8.31 5.01 -4.54
CA LEU A 3 -7.77 5.10 -3.18
C LEU A 3 -6.49 5.95 -3.17
N PHE A 4 -6.17 6.48 -2.01
CA PHE A 4 -4.99 7.32 -1.78
C PHE A 4 -4.00 6.57 -0.89
N VAL A 5 -2.90 6.15 -1.49
CA VAL A 5 -1.87 5.34 -0.86
C VAL A 5 -0.77 6.27 -0.35
N VAL A 6 -0.51 6.22 0.96
CA VAL A 6 0.64 6.91 1.55
C VAL A 6 1.79 5.91 1.59
N MET A 7 2.89 6.23 0.93
CA MET A 7 4.05 5.35 0.83
C MET A 7 5.34 6.11 1.04
N ASP A 8 6.42 5.38 1.33
CA ASP A 8 7.74 5.97 1.50
C ASP A 8 8.21 6.64 0.21
N ARG A 9 8.75 7.85 0.36
CA ARG A 9 9.30 8.66 -0.73
C ARG A 9 10.76 8.31 -1.04
N SER A 10 11.42 7.54 -0.18
CA SER A 10 12.82 7.19 -0.33
C SER A 10 13.05 6.27 -1.54
N ILE A 11 14.20 6.42 -2.19
CA ILE A 11 14.56 5.68 -3.43
C ILE A 11 14.59 4.15 -3.20
N LEU A 12 14.78 3.72 -1.95
CA LEU A 12 14.93 2.33 -1.54
C LEU A 12 13.78 1.80 -0.68
N GLY A 13 13.05 2.68 0.03
CA GLY A 13 11.86 2.30 0.76
C GLY A 13 10.65 2.46 -0.14
N ARG A 14 10.12 1.32 -0.60
CA ARG A 14 8.94 1.25 -1.46
C ARG A 14 7.74 0.68 -0.72
N GLY A 15 7.70 0.92 0.59
CA GLY A 15 6.68 0.38 1.47
C GLY A 15 5.44 1.26 1.48
N VAL A 16 4.27 0.63 1.38
CA VAL A 16 2.99 1.29 1.69
C VAL A 16 2.87 1.45 3.20
N PHE A 17 2.60 2.67 3.65
CA PHE A 17 2.35 2.97 5.06
C PHE A 17 0.88 2.85 5.42
N ALA A 18 0.00 3.35 4.56
CA ALA A 18 -1.43 3.42 4.81
C ALA A 18 -2.22 3.62 3.51
N VAL A 19 -3.51 3.28 3.53
CA VAL A 19 -4.44 3.45 2.41
C VAL A 19 -5.70 4.17 2.88
N PHE A 20 -6.11 5.20 2.16
CA PHE A 20 -7.24 6.05 2.52
C PHE A 20 -8.26 6.18 1.40
N SER A 21 -9.52 6.39 1.78
CA SER A 21 -10.63 6.67 0.87
C SER A 21 -10.65 8.12 0.37
N SER A 22 -9.93 9.03 1.04
CA SER A 22 -9.91 10.47 0.72
C SER A 22 -8.50 11.04 0.72
N ILE A 23 -8.26 12.01 -0.17
CA ILE A 23 -6.97 12.70 -0.29
C ILE A 23 -6.66 13.54 0.95
N GLU A 24 -7.69 14.09 1.60
CA GLU A 24 -7.55 14.89 2.82
C GLU A 24 -7.01 14.04 3.97
N LYS A 25 -7.55 12.83 4.16
CA LYS A 25 -7.08 11.88 5.19
C LYS A 25 -5.63 11.47 4.92
N ALA A 26 -5.32 11.09 3.68
CA ALA A 26 -3.96 10.70 3.29
C ALA A 26 -2.94 11.82 3.52
N ARG A 27 -3.28 13.06 3.16
CA ARG A 27 -2.42 14.23 3.40
C ARG A 27 -2.25 14.53 4.88
N SER A 28 -3.32 14.47 5.67
CA SER A 28 -3.24 14.65 7.12
C SER A 28 -2.29 13.64 7.73
N PHE A 29 -2.46 12.35 7.40
CA PHE A 29 -1.58 11.28 7.88
C PHE A 29 -0.13 11.50 7.45
N SER A 30 0.12 11.88 6.20
CA SER A 30 1.47 12.17 5.69
C SER A 30 2.16 13.32 6.46
N ILE A 31 1.41 14.39 6.76
CA ILE A 31 1.92 15.53 7.54
C ILE A 31 2.22 15.11 8.99
N ASP A 32 1.31 14.37 9.62
CA ASP A 32 1.48 13.91 11.00
C ASP A 32 2.64 12.92 11.12
N MET A 33 2.79 12.03 10.15
CA MET A 33 3.93 11.12 10.04
C MET A 33 5.24 11.88 9.95
N TYR A 34 5.34 12.89 9.07
CA TYR A 34 6.55 13.72 8.98
C TYR A 34 6.85 14.43 10.31
N ARG A 35 5.83 15.00 10.97
CA ARG A 35 6.01 15.70 12.25
C ARG A 35 6.48 14.79 13.37
N ASN A 36 5.97 13.56 13.43
CA ASN A 36 6.21 12.65 14.54
C ASN A 36 7.47 11.80 14.37
N THR A 37 7.86 11.48 13.13
CA THR A 37 8.95 10.54 12.86
C THR A 37 10.01 11.07 11.90
N SER A 38 9.82 12.26 11.31
CA SER A 38 10.64 12.79 10.20
C SER A 38 10.65 11.94 8.94
N PHE A 39 9.72 10.98 8.79
CA PHE A 39 9.63 10.18 7.56
C PHE A 39 9.01 11.01 6.43
N GLN A 40 9.66 11.01 5.28
CA GLN A 40 9.11 11.60 4.07
C GLN A 40 8.23 10.57 3.37
N SER A 41 6.97 10.93 3.14
CA SER A 41 6.03 10.12 2.37
C SER A 41 5.56 10.86 1.13
N GLU A 42 5.07 10.10 0.17
CA GLU A 42 4.28 10.59 -0.95
C GLU A 42 2.87 10.01 -0.89
N VAL A 43 1.92 10.75 -1.47
CA VAL A 43 0.54 10.29 -1.63
C VAL A 43 0.31 9.98 -3.10
N LYS A 44 0.05 8.71 -3.41
CA LYS A 44 -0.21 8.22 -4.76
C LYS A 44 -1.68 7.84 -4.89
N THR A 45 -2.33 8.31 -5.95
CA THR A 45 -3.67 7.82 -6.31
C THR A 45 -3.54 6.47 -7.01
N CYS A 46 -4.28 5.48 -6.51
CA CYS A 46 -4.29 4.13 -7.05
C CYS A 46 -5.73 3.69 -7.34
N THR A 47 -5.94 3.10 -8.51
CA THR A 47 -7.17 2.35 -8.80
C THR A 47 -7.05 0.96 -8.19
N VAL A 48 -8.09 0.50 -7.50
CA VAL A 48 -8.14 -0.87 -6.97
C VAL A 48 -8.31 -1.88 -8.12
N ILE A 49 -7.47 -2.91 -8.13
CA ILE A 49 -7.50 -4.02 -9.09
C ILE A 49 -8.42 -5.14 -8.56
N GLY A 50 -9.28 -5.67 -9.43
CA GLY A 50 -10.29 -6.68 -9.09
C GLY A 50 -11.67 -6.08 -8.88
N ASP A 51 -12.36 -6.47 -7.80
CA ASP A 51 -13.71 -5.98 -7.49
C ASP A 51 -13.72 -4.44 -7.36
N PRO A 52 -14.57 -3.71 -8.12
CA PRO A 52 -14.66 -2.26 -8.05
C PRO A 52 -15.18 -1.73 -6.70
N ASN A 53 -15.86 -2.57 -5.91
CA ASN A 53 -16.39 -2.33 -4.58
C ASN A 53 -15.74 -3.30 -3.57
N PRO A 54 -14.42 -3.18 -3.33
CA PRO A 54 -13.78 -4.03 -2.35
C PRO A 54 -14.40 -3.81 -0.98
N SER A 55 -14.21 -4.79 -0.09
CA SER A 55 -14.44 -4.61 1.34
C SER A 55 -13.70 -3.38 1.89
N ASP A 56 -13.89 -3.09 3.18
CA ASP A 56 -13.04 -2.18 3.94
C ASP A 56 -11.55 -2.56 3.91
N ARG A 57 -11.21 -3.76 3.44
CA ARG A 57 -9.85 -4.27 3.29
C ARG A 57 -9.39 -4.27 1.84
N VAL A 58 -8.11 -3.95 1.67
CA VAL A 58 -7.38 -4.05 0.40
C VAL A 58 -5.97 -4.60 0.64
N TYR A 59 -5.33 -5.04 -0.43
CA TYR A 59 -4.04 -5.72 -0.40
C TYR A 59 -3.03 -4.96 -1.24
N ALA A 60 -2.00 -4.40 -0.59
CA ALA A 60 -0.86 -3.83 -1.28
C ALA A 60 0.10 -4.96 -1.66
N ALA A 61 0.24 -5.21 -2.95
CA ALA A 61 1.14 -6.23 -3.47
C ALA A 61 2.47 -5.60 -3.88
N HIS A 62 3.55 -6.30 -3.59
CA HIS A 62 4.90 -5.90 -3.97
C HIS A 62 5.60 -7.11 -4.60
N PHE A 63 6.00 -7.00 -5.86
CA PHE A 63 6.80 -8.05 -6.49
C PHE A 63 8.24 -7.98 -5.98
N TYR A 64 8.91 -9.12 -5.96
CA TYR A 64 10.31 -9.19 -5.57
C TYR A 64 11.19 -9.02 -6.81
N ASP A 65 12.05 -8.00 -6.80
CA ASP A 65 13.04 -7.71 -7.83
C ASP A 65 14.35 -8.45 -7.50
N ASP A 66 14.64 -9.52 -8.24
CA ASP A 66 15.83 -10.35 -8.03
C ASP A 66 17.15 -9.60 -8.32
N PHE A 67 17.15 -8.53 -9.13
CA PHE A 67 18.37 -7.79 -9.45
C PHE A 67 18.81 -6.90 -8.29
N TYR A 68 17.85 -6.29 -7.60
CA TYR A 68 18.10 -5.35 -6.52
C TYR A 68 17.82 -5.92 -5.13
N ASP A 69 17.41 -7.20 -5.04
CA ASP A 69 17.05 -7.88 -3.80
C ASP A 69 16.07 -7.06 -2.95
N THR A 70 14.96 -6.62 -3.58
CA THR A 70 14.02 -5.68 -2.96
C THR A 70 12.57 -5.94 -3.38
N HIS A 71 11.62 -5.53 -2.53
CA HIS A 71 10.20 -5.56 -2.85
C HIS A 71 9.75 -4.24 -3.45
N VAL A 72 9.15 -4.29 -4.64
CA VAL A 72 8.68 -3.14 -5.40
C VAL A 72 7.17 -3.13 -5.42
N PHE A 73 6.58 -2.02 -4.98
CA PHE A 73 5.14 -1.82 -5.02
C PHE A 73 4.59 -2.00 -6.44
N ASP A 74 3.65 -2.93 -6.57
CA ASP A 74 2.98 -3.29 -7.81
C ASP A 74 1.63 -2.56 -7.92
N GLY A 75 0.76 -2.75 -6.91
CA GLY A 75 -0.58 -2.19 -6.93
C GLY A 75 -1.40 -2.50 -5.69
N ILE A 76 -2.63 -1.99 -5.68
CA ILE A 76 -3.65 -2.26 -4.66
C ILE A 76 -4.70 -3.19 -5.24
N TYR A 77 -4.94 -4.31 -4.56
CA TYR A 77 -5.85 -5.36 -4.97
C TYR A 77 -7.01 -5.46 -3.98
N SER A 78 -8.18 -5.80 -4.50
CA SER A 78 -9.41 -6.04 -3.73
C SER A 78 -9.38 -7.35 -2.94
N GLU A 79 -8.62 -8.34 -3.41
CA GLU A 79 -8.55 -9.69 -2.83
C GLU A 79 -7.10 -10.16 -2.72
N SER A 80 -6.81 -10.97 -1.68
CA SER A 80 -5.47 -11.54 -1.46
C SER A 80 -5.04 -12.46 -2.59
N ASN A 81 -5.96 -13.30 -3.11
CA ASN A 81 -5.65 -14.26 -4.17
C ASN A 81 -5.20 -13.55 -5.45
N LEU A 82 -5.86 -12.44 -5.81
CA LEU A 82 -5.46 -11.61 -6.95
C LEU A 82 -4.08 -10.99 -6.74
N ALA A 83 -3.78 -10.52 -5.54
CA ALA A 83 -2.45 -10.03 -5.20
C ALA A 83 -1.39 -11.14 -5.35
N TYR A 84 -1.65 -12.35 -4.84
CA TYR A 84 -0.73 -13.50 -4.98
C TYR A 84 -0.52 -13.90 -6.44
N ASP A 85 -1.57 -13.91 -7.25
CA ASP A 85 -1.48 -14.22 -8.67
C ASP A 85 -0.59 -13.19 -9.42
N ALA A 86 -0.58 -11.93 -8.98
CA ALA A 86 0.22 -10.87 -9.57
C ALA A 86 1.70 -10.93 -9.17
N VAL A 87 2.01 -11.10 -7.88
CA VAL A 87 3.39 -10.96 -7.37
C VAL A 87 4.12 -12.29 -7.12
N GLY A 88 3.40 -13.40 -7.19
CA GLY A 88 3.94 -14.74 -7.01
C GLY A 88 4.48 -15.01 -5.60
N ARG A 89 5.13 -16.16 -5.43
CA ARG A 89 5.52 -16.68 -4.10
C ARG A 89 6.58 -15.87 -3.36
N LYS A 90 7.44 -15.14 -4.09
CA LYS A 90 8.44 -14.26 -3.47
C LYS A 90 7.89 -12.87 -3.17
N GLY A 91 6.70 -12.55 -3.68
CA GLY A 91 6.06 -11.27 -3.45
C GLY A 91 5.71 -11.04 -2.00
N LEU A 92 5.64 -9.77 -1.62
CA LEU A 92 5.20 -9.32 -0.31
C LEU A 92 3.80 -8.73 -0.45
N ILE A 93 2.86 -9.25 0.31
CA ILE A 93 1.48 -8.77 0.34
C ILE A 93 1.18 -8.26 1.74
N ILE A 94 0.62 -7.05 1.80
CA ILE A 94 0.22 -6.42 3.06
C ILE A 94 -1.26 -6.08 2.96
N ARG A 95 -2.07 -6.62 3.87
CA ARG A 95 -3.48 -6.23 4.01
C ARG A 95 -3.54 -4.91 4.78
N PHE A 96 -4.35 -3.99 4.28
CA PHE A 96 -4.70 -2.74 4.94
C PHE A 96 -6.21 -2.66 5.13
N VAL A 97 -6.65 -2.10 6.26
CA VAL A 97 -8.00 -1.58 6.40
C VAL A 97 -7.99 -0.11 5.97
N ILE A 98 -8.88 0.24 5.03
CA ILE A 98 -9.02 1.59 4.49
C ILE A 98 -9.35 2.56 5.65
N ASP A 99 -8.67 3.69 5.69
CA ASP A 99 -8.80 4.73 6.72
C ASP A 99 -8.39 4.30 8.14
N SER A 100 -7.81 3.12 8.32
CA SER A 100 -7.31 2.62 9.62
C SER A 100 -5.83 2.21 9.51
N PRO A 101 -4.90 3.18 9.47
CA PRO A 101 -3.48 2.94 9.16
C PRO A 101 -2.76 2.00 10.14
N GLU A 102 -3.27 1.87 11.36
CA GLU A 102 -2.81 0.96 12.40
C GLU A 102 -3.24 -0.50 12.18
N ASP A 103 -4.32 -0.76 11.44
CA ASP A 103 -4.78 -2.11 11.10
C ASP A 103 -4.22 -2.54 9.75
N ARG A 104 -3.01 -3.11 9.83
CA ARG A 104 -2.32 -3.73 8.72
C ARG A 104 -1.61 -5.00 9.15
N GLU A 105 -1.53 -5.96 8.24
CA GLU A 105 -0.82 -7.21 8.47
C GLU A 105 -0.09 -7.67 7.21
N ILE A 106 1.05 -8.33 7.39
CA ILE A 106 1.70 -9.06 6.31
C ILE A 106 0.92 -10.36 6.11
N VAL A 107 0.55 -10.64 4.87
CA VAL A 107 -0.15 -11.86 4.47
C VAL A 107 0.88 -12.85 3.94
N GLY A 108 0.87 -14.08 4.47
CA GLY A 108 1.81 -15.15 4.19
C GLY A 108 1.16 -16.31 3.46
#